data_AF-A0A7J8HJE1-F1
#
_entry.id   AF-A0A7J8HJE1-F1
#
_cell.length_a   1.000
_cell.length_b   1.000
_cell.length_c   1.000
_cell.angle_alpha   90.00
_cell.angle_beta   90.00
_cell.angle_gamma   90.00
#
_symmetry.space_group_name_H-M   'P 1'
#
loop_
_entity.id
_entity.type
_entity.pdbx_description
1 polymer ?
#
loop_
_entity_poly.entity_id
_entity_poly.type
_entity_poly.pdbx_seq_one_letter_code
_entity_poly.pdbx_strand_id
1 'polypeptide(L)'
;MAALAALAKKLWSSRRLLVLLLTPLALLPVVFALPPKEGRCLFVILLMAVYWCTEALPLSVTAMLPITLFPVLGILKSSVVCPQYFLDTNFLFLSGLIMASAIEEWNLHRRIALKILMLVGVQPAWLILGMMVNTSFLSMWLSNTASTAMMLPIASAILKSLFGLKEIKKDLSRESEENAALVRTKGLHAVPTEIQFLASTEELQIMSPSPTGEGAPHVAIKTRSKDCPEEGEAPLDLSATSTKEEEYRKNIWKGLLISIPYSASIGGTATLTGTPPNLILLGGLKSFFPQCDTVNFGSWFIFAFPLMLLFLLMGWLWISFLYAGMTLRGWRKKKSDVRADAEDRTRAVIQEEYKNLGPMKFAEQAVFILFCMFAILLFFRDPKFIPGWANLFTPGFTSDAVTGVAVVTVLFFFPSQRPSLKWWFDFKAPNTETEPLLTWRKAQHTIPWNIILLLGGGFAMAKGCEQSGLSLWISDQLHPLEGMPPMLASFIITAVIIFFTEFASNTATIVIFLPVLSELAIRLKVHPLYLMIPATVGCSYAFMLPVSTPPNSIAFASGHLLVKDMVRAGFLMNLIGLLLLNMAINTWAQPIFQLGPSCMWPAEAFVAVSYCLLISRSFPPHPHPKWQA
;
A
#
# COMPACT_ATOMS: atom_id res chain seq x y z
N MET A 1 -33.40 -14.11 26.52
CA MET A 1 -32.69 -12.94 25.93
C MET A 1 -31.25 -12.83 26.43
N ALA A 2 -30.98 -12.68 27.74
CA ALA A 2 -29.61 -12.53 28.27
C ALA A 2 -28.68 -13.74 28.04
N ALA A 3 -29.19 -14.97 28.21
CA ALA A 3 -28.41 -16.18 27.92
C ALA A 3 -28.03 -16.30 26.43
N LEU A 4 -28.94 -15.91 25.53
CA LEU A 4 -28.73 -15.89 24.08
C LEU A 4 -27.71 -14.81 23.67
N ALA A 5 -27.75 -13.64 24.32
CA ALA A 5 -26.75 -12.59 24.14
C ALA A 5 -25.37 -12.99 24.70
N ALA A 6 -25.31 -13.67 25.85
CA ALA A 6 -24.06 -14.19 26.41
C ALA A 6 -23.46 -15.29 25.53
N LEU A 7 -24.30 -16.18 25.00
CA LEU A 7 -23.90 -17.25 24.08
C LEU A 7 -23.44 -16.68 22.74
N ALA A 8 -24.13 -15.66 22.20
CA ALA A 8 -23.70 -14.92 21.02
C ALA A 8 -22.37 -14.20 21.23
N LYS A 9 -22.15 -13.58 22.40
CA LYS A 9 -20.88 -12.92 22.75
C LYS A 9 -19.74 -13.94 22.90
N LYS A 10 -20.03 -15.13 23.44
CA LYS A 10 -19.08 -16.25 23.55
C LYS A 10 -18.77 -16.88 22.19
N LEU A 11 -19.77 -17.07 21.31
CA LEU A 11 -19.57 -17.48 19.92
C LEU A 11 -18.74 -16.46 19.14
N TRP A 12 -19.01 -15.17 19.32
CA TRP A 12 -18.27 -14.09 18.69
C TRP A 12 -16.82 -14.04 19.19
N SER A 13 -16.60 -14.30 20.48
CA SER A 13 -15.26 -14.46 21.06
C SER A 13 -14.51 -15.66 20.47
N SER A 14 -15.21 -16.78 20.22
CA SER A 14 -14.64 -17.99 19.63
C SER A 14 -14.69 -18.03 18.10
N ARG A 15 -15.06 -16.92 17.44
CA ARG A 15 -15.32 -16.89 15.98
C ARG A 15 -14.18 -17.44 15.13
N ARG A 16 -12.93 -17.11 15.49
CA ARG A 16 -11.74 -17.57 14.74
C ARG A 16 -11.59 -19.08 14.85
N LEU A 17 -11.77 -19.63 16.04
CA LEU A 17 -11.69 -21.08 16.28
C LEU A 17 -12.84 -21.82 15.59
N LEU A 18 -14.05 -21.24 15.60
CA LEU A 18 -15.20 -21.80 14.90
C LEU A 18 -14.98 -21.83 13.39
N VAL A 19 -14.49 -20.73 12.79
CA VAL A 19 -14.12 -20.72 11.37
C VAL A 19 -13.04 -21.77 11.08
N LEU A 20 -12.01 -21.85 11.91
CA LEU A 20 -10.93 -22.83 11.74
C LEU A 20 -11.43 -24.28 11.71
N LEU A 21 -12.34 -24.65 12.60
CA LEU A 21 -12.84 -26.02 12.71
C LEU A 21 -13.99 -26.33 11.74
N LEU A 22 -14.90 -25.38 11.53
CA LEU A 22 -16.10 -25.59 10.71
C LEU A 22 -15.81 -25.48 9.22
N THR A 23 -14.87 -24.63 8.79
CA THR A 23 -14.59 -24.45 7.34
C THR A 23 -14.09 -25.73 6.67
N PRO A 24 -13.08 -26.47 7.20
CA PRO A 24 -12.69 -27.76 6.61
C PRO A 24 -13.85 -28.76 6.55
N LEU A 25 -14.69 -28.79 7.59
CA LEU A 25 -15.83 -29.71 7.67
C LEU A 25 -16.91 -29.35 6.64
N ALA A 26 -17.19 -28.06 6.47
CA ALA A 26 -18.16 -27.55 5.52
C ALA A 26 -17.70 -27.70 4.06
N LEU A 27 -16.39 -27.63 3.80
CA LEU A 27 -15.81 -27.81 2.46
C LEU A 27 -15.51 -29.27 2.12
N LEU A 28 -15.62 -30.21 3.08
CA LEU A 28 -15.40 -31.63 2.86
C LEU A 28 -16.19 -32.23 1.67
N PRO A 29 -17.47 -31.83 1.41
CA PRO A 29 -18.21 -32.34 0.25
C PRO A 29 -17.53 -32.04 -1.09
N VAL A 30 -16.77 -30.95 -1.21
CA VAL A 30 -16.04 -30.57 -2.44
C VAL A 30 -15.00 -31.61 -2.83
N VAL A 31 -14.40 -32.28 -1.83
CA VAL A 31 -13.39 -33.33 -2.04
C VAL A 31 -13.98 -34.57 -2.73
N PHE A 32 -15.26 -34.86 -2.47
CA PHE A 32 -15.93 -36.07 -2.97
C PHE A 32 -16.85 -35.81 -4.18
N ALA A 33 -17.30 -34.58 -4.37
CA ALA A 33 -18.23 -34.22 -5.44
C ALA A 33 -17.55 -34.03 -6.82
N LEU A 34 -16.25 -33.77 -6.83
CA LEU A 34 -15.46 -33.46 -8.03
C LEU A 34 -14.46 -34.58 -8.32
N PRO A 35 -13.88 -34.64 -9.54
CA PRO A 35 -12.84 -35.62 -9.81
C PRO A 35 -11.67 -35.47 -8.82
N PRO A 36 -11.02 -36.60 -8.47
CA PRO A 36 -10.36 -36.74 -7.17
C PRO A 36 -9.15 -35.83 -6.98
N LYS A 37 -8.49 -35.36 -8.05
CA LYS A 37 -7.34 -34.45 -7.93
C LYS A 37 -7.78 -33.00 -7.92
N GLU A 38 -8.74 -32.66 -8.78
CA GLU A 38 -9.34 -31.34 -8.96
C GLU A 38 -10.09 -30.93 -7.69
N GLY A 39 -10.95 -31.80 -7.16
CA GLY A 39 -11.71 -31.56 -5.93
C GLY A 39 -10.83 -31.37 -4.70
N ARG A 40 -9.75 -32.16 -4.58
CA ARG A 40 -8.77 -32.00 -3.48
C ARG A 40 -7.99 -30.70 -3.59
N CYS A 41 -7.59 -30.28 -4.80
CA CYS A 41 -6.92 -29.01 -5.00
C CYS A 41 -7.86 -27.83 -4.72
N LEU A 42 -9.09 -27.89 -5.24
CA LEU A 42 -10.12 -26.87 -5.02
C LEU A 42 -10.46 -26.74 -3.53
N PHE A 43 -10.53 -27.85 -2.80
CA PHE A 43 -10.70 -27.84 -1.34
C PHE A 43 -9.63 -26.99 -0.64
N VAL A 44 -8.35 -27.19 -0.98
CA VAL A 44 -7.26 -26.39 -0.37
C VAL A 44 -7.37 -24.91 -0.74
N ILE A 45 -7.67 -24.60 -2.00
CA ILE A 45 -7.83 -23.21 -2.46
C ILE A 45 -8.99 -22.52 -1.74
N LEU A 46 -10.16 -23.16 -1.67
CA LEU A 46 -11.32 -22.62 -0.98
C LEU A 46 -11.08 -22.47 0.52
N LEU A 47 -10.40 -23.44 1.13
CA LEU A 47 -10.00 -23.38 2.54
C LEU A 47 -9.09 -22.17 2.79
N MET A 48 -8.07 -21.99 1.97
CA MET A 48 -7.15 -20.85 2.06
C MET A 48 -7.86 -19.53 1.79
N ALA A 49 -8.75 -19.48 0.79
CA ALA A 49 -9.54 -18.30 0.48
C ALA A 49 -10.41 -17.86 1.67
N VAL A 50 -11.12 -18.81 2.30
CA VAL A 50 -11.93 -18.50 3.50
C VAL A 50 -11.03 -18.03 4.64
N TYR A 51 -9.90 -18.68 4.90
CA TYR A 51 -8.98 -18.28 5.97
C TYR A 51 -8.33 -16.92 5.73
N TRP A 52 -8.04 -16.55 4.48
CA TRP A 52 -7.55 -15.22 4.15
C TRP A 52 -8.62 -14.15 4.23
N CYS A 53 -9.83 -14.40 3.73
CA CYS A 53 -10.93 -13.43 3.81
C CYS A 53 -11.42 -13.20 5.25
N THR A 54 -11.36 -14.22 6.10
CA THR A 54 -11.78 -14.12 7.51
C THR A 54 -10.64 -13.79 8.47
N GLU A 55 -9.39 -13.79 7.99
CA GLU A 55 -8.17 -13.70 8.79
C GLU A 55 -8.21 -14.62 10.02
N ALA A 56 -8.72 -15.84 9.83
CA ALA A 56 -8.82 -16.82 10.92
C ALA A 56 -7.43 -17.27 11.41
N LEU A 57 -6.45 -17.29 10.50
CA LEU A 57 -5.03 -17.47 10.75
C LEU A 57 -4.23 -16.29 10.16
N PRO A 58 -3.02 -16.01 10.67
CA PRO A 58 -2.11 -15.07 10.03
C PRO A 58 -1.88 -15.45 8.56
N LEU A 59 -1.84 -14.46 7.67
CA LEU A 59 -1.77 -14.68 6.21
C LEU A 59 -0.64 -15.63 5.80
N SER A 60 0.52 -15.52 6.45
CA SER A 60 1.70 -16.38 6.21
C SER A 60 1.51 -17.82 6.69
N VAL A 61 0.80 -18.05 7.78
CA VAL A 61 0.51 -19.40 8.29
C VAL A 61 -0.47 -20.11 7.34
N THR A 62 -1.51 -19.40 6.89
CA THR A 62 -2.41 -19.91 5.85
C THR A 62 -1.63 -20.22 4.57
N ALA A 63 -0.68 -19.35 4.19
CA ALA A 63 0.15 -19.55 3.01
C ALA A 63 1.05 -20.80 3.11
N MET A 64 1.35 -21.32 4.30
CA MET A 64 2.12 -22.55 4.48
C MET A 64 1.28 -23.83 4.38
N LEU A 65 -0.06 -23.73 4.37
CA LEU A 65 -0.96 -24.90 4.27
C LEU A 65 -0.69 -25.78 3.03
N PRO A 66 -0.35 -25.25 1.84
CA PRO A 66 0.01 -26.07 0.69
C PRO A 66 1.17 -27.06 0.97
N ILE A 67 2.13 -26.69 1.84
CA ILE A 67 3.29 -27.54 2.19
C ILE A 67 2.82 -28.84 2.83
N THR A 68 1.77 -28.79 3.65
CA THR A 68 1.25 -29.94 4.38
C THR A 68 0.09 -30.60 3.63
N LEU A 69 -0.88 -29.82 3.15
CA LEU A 69 -2.10 -30.35 2.57
C LEU A 69 -1.89 -30.95 1.18
N PHE A 70 -1.02 -30.39 0.32
CA PHE A 70 -0.84 -30.96 -1.01
C PHE A 70 -0.19 -32.35 -1.01
N PRO A 71 0.85 -32.63 -0.21
CA PRO A 71 1.36 -33.99 -0.08
C PRO A 71 0.37 -34.95 0.59
N VAL A 72 -0.30 -34.51 1.66
CA VAL A 72 -1.26 -35.35 2.40
C VAL A 72 -2.46 -35.77 1.53
N LEU A 73 -2.95 -34.86 0.69
CA LEU A 73 -4.06 -35.12 -0.24
C LEU A 73 -3.60 -35.80 -1.55
N GLY A 74 -2.30 -36.03 -1.73
CA GLY A 74 -1.74 -36.68 -2.92
C GLY A 74 -1.84 -35.82 -4.19
N ILE A 75 -1.81 -34.50 -4.06
CA ILE A 75 -1.86 -33.55 -5.18
C ILE A 75 -0.45 -33.32 -5.74
N LEU A 76 0.49 -32.90 -4.87
CA LEU A 76 1.89 -32.62 -5.20
C LEU A 76 2.82 -33.29 -4.20
N LYS A 77 3.99 -33.76 -4.68
CA LYS A 77 5.07 -34.24 -3.80
C LYS A 77 5.71 -33.06 -3.05
N SER A 78 6.16 -33.27 -1.82
CA SER A 78 6.84 -32.23 -1.01
C SER A 78 8.09 -31.65 -1.72
N SER A 79 8.81 -32.48 -2.48
CA SER A 79 9.97 -32.08 -3.30
C SER A 79 9.63 -31.08 -4.42
N VAL A 80 8.35 -30.94 -4.79
CA VAL A 80 7.86 -29.99 -5.79
C VAL A 80 7.23 -28.76 -5.12
N VAL A 81 6.58 -28.94 -3.96
CA VAL A 81 5.90 -27.86 -3.23
C VAL A 81 6.89 -26.94 -2.52
N CYS A 82 7.84 -27.48 -1.76
CA CYS A 82 8.76 -26.67 -0.96
C CYS A 82 9.62 -25.70 -1.80
N PRO A 83 10.17 -26.09 -2.97
CA PRO A 83 10.92 -25.16 -3.82
C PRO A 83 10.12 -23.95 -4.32
N GLN A 84 8.78 -24.01 -4.35
CA GLN A 84 7.95 -22.88 -4.77
C GLN A 84 8.07 -21.67 -3.83
N TYR A 85 8.57 -21.86 -2.60
CA TYR A 85 8.80 -20.79 -1.63
C TYR A 85 10.13 -20.04 -1.83
N PHE A 86 10.99 -20.52 -2.74
CA PHE A 86 12.32 -19.97 -2.97
C PHE A 86 12.59 -19.71 -4.46
N LEU A 87 11.57 -19.25 -5.19
CA LEU A 87 11.72 -18.81 -6.59
C LEU A 87 12.48 -17.49 -6.69
N ASP A 88 13.09 -17.22 -7.86
CA ASP A 88 13.78 -15.97 -8.20
C ASP A 88 12.99 -14.71 -7.79
N THR A 89 11.68 -14.72 -8.02
CA THR A 89 10.80 -13.59 -7.69
C THR A 89 10.84 -13.23 -6.20
N ASN A 90 11.02 -14.21 -5.31
CA ASN A 90 11.17 -13.97 -3.87
C ASN A 90 12.50 -13.29 -3.55
N PHE A 91 13.59 -13.67 -4.23
CA PHE A 91 14.89 -13.04 -4.06
C PHE A 91 14.93 -11.62 -4.64
N LEU A 92 14.24 -11.36 -5.76
CA LEU A 92 14.04 -10.01 -6.27
C LEU A 92 13.33 -9.14 -5.23
N PHE A 93 12.24 -9.63 -4.65
CA PHE A 93 11.52 -8.89 -3.61
C PHE A 93 12.36 -8.64 -2.37
N LEU A 94 13.08 -9.66 -1.89
CA LEU A 94 13.98 -9.56 -0.75
C LEU A 94 15.06 -8.50 -0.99
N SER A 95 15.65 -8.45 -2.19
CA SER A 95 16.65 -7.42 -2.52
C SER A 95 16.06 -6.00 -2.51
N GLY A 96 14.83 -5.81 -2.99
CA GLY A 96 14.13 -4.52 -2.90
C GLY A 96 13.91 -4.08 -1.44
N LEU A 97 13.48 -5.02 -0.58
CA LEU A 97 13.27 -4.75 0.85
C LEU A 97 14.57 -4.43 1.60
N ILE A 98 15.68 -5.10 1.26
CA ILE A 98 17.00 -4.81 1.85
C ILE A 98 17.49 -3.42 1.42
N MET A 99 17.36 -3.08 0.13
CA MET A 99 17.71 -1.75 -0.37
C MET A 99 16.86 -0.66 0.31
N ALA A 100 15.55 -0.89 0.45
CA ALA A 100 14.65 -0.01 1.18
C ALA A 100 15.07 0.18 2.65
N SER A 101 15.48 -0.89 3.34
CA SER A 101 15.97 -0.83 4.72
C SER A 101 17.22 0.04 4.85
N ALA A 102 18.14 0.01 3.87
CA ALA A 102 19.31 0.89 3.86
C ALA A 102 18.93 2.38 3.67
N ILE A 103 17.95 2.68 2.82
CA ILE A 103 17.44 4.06 2.64
C ILE A 103 16.78 4.59 3.91
N GLU A 104 16.10 3.70 4.65
CA GLU A 104 15.49 4.02 5.94
C GLU A 104 16.53 4.30 7.02
N GLU A 105 17.53 3.42 7.17
CA GLU A 105 18.57 3.51 8.20
C GLU A 105 19.31 4.86 8.19
N TRP A 106 19.59 5.37 6.99
CA TRP A 106 20.32 6.63 6.81
C TRP A 106 19.40 7.86 6.68
N ASN A 107 18.10 7.73 6.92
CA ASN A 107 17.10 8.80 6.81
C ASN A 107 17.10 9.54 5.45
N LEU A 108 17.61 8.89 4.40
CA LEU A 108 17.72 9.48 3.07
C LEU A 108 16.33 9.83 2.49
N HIS A 109 15.35 8.97 2.76
CA HIS A 109 13.94 9.20 2.42
C HIS A 109 13.39 10.51 2.99
N ARG A 110 13.71 10.87 4.24
CA ARG A 110 13.25 12.12 4.89
C ARG A 110 13.87 13.35 4.24
N ARG A 111 15.14 13.28 3.85
CA ARG A 111 15.81 14.38 3.12
C ARG A 111 15.17 14.60 1.75
N ILE A 112 14.90 13.53 1.01
CA ILE A 112 14.24 13.59 -0.31
C ILE A 112 12.83 14.18 -0.15
N ALA A 113 12.08 13.72 0.86
CA ALA A 113 10.73 14.17 1.18
C ALA A 113 10.65 15.68 1.39
N LEU A 114 11.45 16.20 2.33
CA LEU A 114 11.45 17.62 2.67
C LEU A 114 11.90 18.49 1.48
N LYS A 115 12.88 18.02 0.69
CA LYS A 115 13.34 18.73 -0.51
C LYS A 115 12.23 18.85 -1.57
N ILE A 116 11.44 17.78 -1.78
CA ILE A 116 10.29 17.81 -2.68
C ILE A 116 9.22 18.79 -2.17
N LEU A 117 8.91 18.75 -0.87
CA LEU A 117 7.92 19.66 -0.26
C LEU A 117 8.35 21.12 -0.35
N MET A 118 9.65 21.42 -0.20
CA MET A 118 10.19 22.76 -0.42
C MET A 118 10.04 23.26 -1.86
N LEU A 119 10.11 22.35 -2.84
CA LEU A 119 10.00 22.66 -4.28
C LEU A 119 8.56 22.88 -4.71
N VAL A 120 7.63 22.05 -4.23
CA VAL A 120 6.21 22.10 -4.60
C VAL A 120 5.49 23.29 -3.96
N GLY A 121 5.89 23.68 -2.74
CA GLY A 121 5.34 24.82 -2.02
C GLY A 121 4.28 24.47 -0.97
N VAL A 122 3.76 25.50 -0.30
CA VAL A 122 2.97 25.39 0.94
C VAL A 122 1.47 25.64 0.75
N GLN A 123 1.03 25.96 -0.47
CA GLN A 123 -0.39 26.12 -0.75
C GLN A 123 -1.12 24.77 -0.56
N PRO A 124 -2.28 24.70 0.12
CA PRO A 124 -2.92 23.43 0.48
C PRO A 124 -3.09 22.40 -0.65
N ALA A 125 -3.50 22.82 -1.85
CA ALA A 125 -3.64 21.91 -2.99
C ALA A 125 -2.28 21.37 -3.48
N TRP A 126 -1.26 22.23 -3.55
CA TRP A 126 0.11 21.85 -3.91
C TRP A 126 0.78 21.04 -2.81
N LEU A 127 0.48 21.33 -1.55
CA LEU A 127 0.96 20.57 -0.41
C LEU A 127 0.43 19.12 -0.47
N ILE A 128 -0.86 18.93 -0.81
CA ILE A 128 -1.42 17.59 -1.08
C ILE A 128 -0.66 16.91 -2.23
N LEU A 129 -0.40 17.62 -3.33
CA LEU A 129 0.40 17.06 -4.44
C LEU A 129 1.81 16.65 -3.98
N GLY A 130 2.49 17.49 -3.21
CA GLY A 130 3.83 17.21 -2.69
C GLY A 130 3.84 15.98 -1.79
N MET A 131 2.83 15.83 -0.94
CA MET A 131 2.65 14.63 -0.11
C MET A 131 2.38 13.40 -0.97
N MET A 132 1.52 13.50 -1.99
CA MET A 132 1.20 12.38 -2.87
C MET A 132 2.39 11.94 -3.73
N VAL A 133 3.11 12.87 -4.35
CA VAL A 133 4.30 12.59 -5.17
C VAL A 133 5.39 11.97 -4.31
N ASN A 134 5.63 12.51 -3.11
CA ASN A 134 6.66 11.96 -2.25
C ASN A 134 6.28 10.57 -1.70
N THR A 135 5.04 10.40 -1.23
CA THR A 135 4.59 9.11 -0.69
C THR A 135 4.57 8.04 -1.78
N SER A 136 4.11 8.37 -2.98
CA SER A 136 4.13 7.42 -4.11
C SER A 136 5.55 7.05 -4.52
N PHE A 137 6.46 8.02 -4.61
CA PHE A 137 7.87 7.76 -4.91
C PHE A 137 8.51 6.83 -3.88
N LEU A 138 8.30 7.07 -2.58
CA LEU A 138 8.79 6.17 -1.53
C LEU A 138 8.17 4.77 -1.68
N SER A 139 6.88 4.69 -1.96
CA SER A 139 6.15 3.43 -2.09
C SER A 139 6.48 2.61 -3.33
N MET A 140 7.18 3.18 -4.32
CA MET A 140 7.75 2.41 -5.43
C MET A 140 8.87 1.47 -4.96
N TRP A 141 9.53 1.79 -3.85
CA TRP A 141 10.73 1.08 -3.41
C TRP A 141 10.55 0.47 -2.03
N LEU A 142 9.86 1.19 -1.15
CA LEU A 142 9.44 0.72 0.17
C LEU A 142 8.04 0.12 0.08
N SER A 143 7.67 -0.69 1.06
CA SER A 143 6.28 -1.16 1.16
C SER A 143 5.29 -0.01 1.37
N ASN A 144 4.06 -0.17 0.87
CA ASN A 144 2.98 0.81 1.03
C ASN A 144 2.76 1.19 2.51
N THR A 145 2.82 0.19 3.39
CA THR A 145 2.66 0.34 4.85
C THR A 145 3.78 1.17 5.45
N ALA A 146 5.04 0.87 5.12
CA ALA A 146 6.19 1.63 5.62
C ALA A 146 6.16 3.08 5.14
N SER A 147 5.88 3.29 3.85
CA SER A 147 5.78 4.63 3.25
C SER A 147 4.72 5.49 3.93
N THR A 148 3.56 4.91 4.22
CA THR A 148 2.47 5.61 4.94
C THR A 148 2.85 5.91 6.38
N ALA A 149 3.42 4.95 7.10
CA ALA A 149 3.85 5.10 8.48
C ALA A 149 4.92 6.20 8.65
N MET A 150 5.82 6.33 7.68
CA MET A 150 6.86 7.37 7.66
C MET A 150 6.30 8.76 7.31
N MET A 151 5.35 8.82 6.37
CA MET A 151 4.81 10.08 5.88
C MET A 151 3.78 10.72 6.81
N LEU A 152 3.05 9.92 7.59
CA LEU A 152 2.01 10.44 8.49
C LEU A 152 2.55 11.37 9.59
N PRO A 153 3.63 11.06 10.33
CA PRO A 153 4.20 11.99 11.30
C PRO A 153 4.61 13.33 10.68
N ILE A 154 5.20 13.30 9.47
CA ILE A 154 5.57 14.51 8.71
C ILE A 154 4.32 15.30 8.34
N ALA A 155 3.28 14.63 7.84
CA ALA A 155 2.00 15.26 7.52
C ALA A 155 1.36 15.91 8.75
N SER A 156 1.35 15.21 9.88
CA SER A 156 0.81 15.71 11.15
C SER A 156 1.60 16.90 11.68
N ALA A 157 2.94 16.90 11.57
CA ALA A 157 3.77 18.05 11.95
C ALA A 157 3.43 19.29 11.10
N ILE A 158 3.33 19.11 9.79
CA ILE A 158 2.97 20.17 8.82
C ILE A 158 1.54 20.69 9.07
N LEU A 159 0.59 19.79 9.33
CA LEU A 159 -0.80 20.18 9.63
C LEU A 159 -0.91 20.96 10.94
N LYS A 160 -0.15 20.56 11.97
CA LYS A 160 -0.07 21.30 13.24
C LYS A 160 0.52 22.69 13.05
N SER A 161 1.56 22.85 12.23
CA SER A 161 2.14 24.17 11.92
C SER A 161 1.21 25.05 11.09
N LEU A 162 0.48 24.45 10.13
CA LEU A 162 -0.43 25.17 9.24
C LEU A 162 -1.64 25.74 10.02
N PHE A 163 -2.15 25.00 11.00
CA PHE A 163 -3.39 25.34 11.68
C PHE A 163 -3.28 25.76 13.15
N GLY A 164 -2.08 25.69 13.74
CA GLY A 164 -1.67 26.26 15.02
C GLY A 164 -2.63 26.07 16.19
N LEU A 165 -2.30 25.17 17.14
CA LEU A 165 -2.63 25.21 18.59
C LEU A 165 -4.04 25.63 19.07
N LYS A 166 -5.07 25.68 18.21
CA LYS A 166 -6.47 25.89 18.64
C LYS A 166 -7.09 24.60 19.19
N GLU A 167 -6.53 23.43 18.91
CA GLU A 167 -6.92 22.20 19.61
C GLU A 167 -6.50 22.24 21.08
N ILE A 168 -5.33 22.79 21.43
CA ILE A 168 -4.97 23.02 22.84
C ILE A 168 -5.98 23.95 23.51
N LYS A 169 -6.42 25.04 22.85
CA LYS A 169 -7.45 25.91 23.42
C LYS A 169 -8.82 25.24 23.49
N LYS A 170 -9.15 24.30 22.58
CA LYS A 170 -10.43 23.57 22.54
C LYS A 170 -10.48 22.42 23.54
N ASP A 171 -9.37 21.75 23.78
CA ASP A 171 -9.20 20.72 24.80
C ASP A 171 -9.12 21.36 26.20
N LEU A 172 -8.41 22.49 26.37
CA LEU A 172 -8.46 23.29 27.60
C LEU A 172 -9.85 23.89 27.86
N SER A 173 -10.59 24.29 26.82
CA SER A 173 -11.98 24.77 27.01
C SER A 173 -12.96 23.64 27.22
N ARG A 174 -12.76 22.45 26.63
CA ARG A 174 -13.52 21.23 26.96
C ARG A 174 -13.24 20.75 28.38
N GLU A 175 -11.99 20.70 28.81
CA GLU A 175 -11.61 20.38 30.18
C GLU A 175 -12.13 21.45 31.14
N SER A 176 -12.08 22.74 30.77
CA SER A 176 -12.68 23.81 31.58
C SER A 176 -14.21 23.72 31.65
N GLU A 177 -14.89 23.30 30.58
CA GLU A 177 -16.34 23.11 30.55
C GLU A 177 -16.77 21.83 31.28
N GLU A 178 -16.02 20.73 31.15
CA GLU A 178 -16.22 19.48 31.90
C GLU A 178 -15.93 19.71 33.38
N ASN A 179 -14.87 20.44 33.73
CA ASN A 179 -14.56 20.82 35.11
C ASN A 179 -15.60 21.80 35.67
N ALA A 180 -16.08 22.77 34.89
CA ALA A 180 -17.17 23.66 35.30
C ALA A 180 -18.52 22.91 35.45
N ALA A 181 -18.78 21.90 34.61
CA ALA A 181 -19.93 21.02 34.73
C ALA A 181 -19.83 20.11 35.96
N LEU A 182 -18.65 19.55 36.25
CA LEU A 182 -18.36 18.77 37.46
C LEU A 182 -18.51 19.61 38.74
N VAL A 183 -18.08 20.88 38.72
CA VAL A 183 -18.23 21.83 39.83
C VAL A 183 -19.70 22.25 40.01
N ARG A 184 -20.47 22.45 38.93
CA ARG A 184 -21.92 22.69 39.02
C ARG A 184 -22.71 21.49 39.55
N THR A 185 -22.25 20.28 39.27
CA THR A 185 -22.93 19.04 39.69
C THR A 185 -22.61 18.69 41.15
N LYS A 186 -21.49 19.16 41.69
CA LYS A 186 -21.08 18.96 43.08
C LYS A 186 -21.05 20.29 43.86
N GLY A 187 -22.22 20.90 43.98
CA GLY A 187 -22.46 21.87 45.06
C GLY A 187 -22.53 21.15 46.41
N LEU A 188 -21.73 21.62 47.37
CA LEU A 188 -21.54 21.14 48.76
C LEU A 188 -20.79 19.81 48.93
N HIS A 189 -19.47 19.90 49.14
CA HIS A 189 -18.86 19.73 50.47
C HIS A 189 -17.36 20.05 50.40
N ALA A 190 -16.90 20.84 51.37
CA ALA A 190 -15.50 21.18 51.58
C ALA A 190 -14.78 20.09 52.40
N VAL A 191 -13.44 20.12 52.29
CA VAL A 191 -12.36 19.74 53.26
C VAL A 191 -11.38 18.66 52.74
N PRO A 192 -10.06 18.78 53.05
CA PRO A 192 -8.96 18.51 52.11
C PRO A 192 -7.99 17.39 52.54
N THR A 193 -6.88 17.30 51.78
CA THR A 193 -5.46 17.00 52.17
C THR A 193 -4.83 15.71 51.61
N GLU A 194 -3.60 15.91 51.08
CA GLU A 194 -2.53 14.96 50.69
C GLU A 194 -2.78 14.17 49.39
N ILE A 195 -1.91 14.19 48.37
CA ILE A 195 -0.46 13.98 48.37
C ILE A 195 0.16 14.81 47.23
N GLN A 196 1.10 15.69 47.58
CA GLN A 196 2.01 16.36 46.65
C GLN A 196 3.42 15.87 46.96
N PHE A 197 3.97 15.04 46.07
CA PHE A 197 5.36 14.64 46.14
C PHE A 197 5.99 14.65 44.74
N LEU A 198 6.97 15.55 44.59
CA LEU A 198 8.07 15.56 43.63
C LEU A 198 7.78 15.84 42.14
N ALA A 199 7.82 17.13 41.80
CA ALA A 199 8.59 17.62 40.65
C ALA A 199 8.98 19.11 40.86
N SER A 200 9.96 19.36 41.73
CA SER A 200 10.98 20.40 41.51
C SER A 200 11.80 19.96 40.29
N THR A 201 12.25 20.77 39.34
CA THR A 201 13.00 22.05 39.31
C THR A 201 13.16 22.29 37.79
N GLU A 202 13.06 23.46 37.14
CA GLU A 202 13.73 24.75 37.27
C GLU A 202 13.13 25.61 36.13
N GLU A 203 12.56 26.80 36.41
CA GLU A 203 12.53 27.88 35.43
C GLU A 203 12.93 29.19 36.12
N LEU A 204 14.00 29.77 35.58
CA LEU A 204 14.61 31.02 36.00
C LEU A 204 13.86 32.21 35.39
N GLN A 205 13.28 33.02 36.27
CA GLN A 205 13.21 34.50 36.27
C GLN A 205 13.24 35.27 34.94
N ILE A 206 12.14 35.98 34.63
CA ILE A 206 12.21 37.37 34.16
C ILE A 206 11.17 38.23 34.91
N MET A 207 11.66 39.39 35.35
CA MET A 207 11.14 40.31 36.35
C MET A 207 10.19 41.38 35.78
N SER A 208 9.40 42.00 36.68
CA SER A 208 8.94 43.40 36.74
C SER A 208 7.41 43.64 36.59
N PRO A 209 6.86 44.79 37.05
CA PRO A 209 6.47 45.01 38.45
C PRO A 209 4.99 45.43 38.62
N SER A 210 4.49 45.28 39.85
CA SER A 210 3.22 45.85 40.32
C SER A 210 3.20 47.40 40.30
N PRO A 211 2.01 48.01 40.29
CA PRO A 211 1.68 48.83 41.44
C PRO A 211 0.28 48.57 42.04
N THR A 212 0.29 48.87 43.33
CA THR A 212 -0.71 48.88 44.39
C THR A 212 -1.86 49.88 44.25
N GLY A 213 -2.95 49.64 45.00
CA GLY A 213 -3.76 50.67 45.68
C GLY A 213 -5.08 51.01 44.97
N GLU A 214 -6.20 50.45 45.40
CA GLU A 214 -7.13 50.99 46.43
C GLU A 214 -8.09 52.09 45.91
N GLY A 215 -9.39 51.89 46.15
CA GLY A 215 -10.39 52.97 46.19
C GLY A 215 -11.67 52.74 45.37
N ALA A 216 -12.67 52.10 45.97
CA ALA A 216 -14.08 52.39 45.68
C ALA A 216 -14.55 53.47 46.68
N PRO A 217 -15.51 54.39 46.35
CA PRO A 217 -16.93 54.00 46.38
C PRO A 217 -17.91 54.78 45.45
N HIS A 218 -19.05 54.11 45.17
CA HIS A 218 -20.45 54.58 45.03
C HIS A 218 -20.91 55.77 44.14
N VAL A 219 -21.88 55.42 43.25
CA VAL A 219 -23.20 56.06 42.97
C VAL A 219 -23.25 57.32 42.08
N ALA A 220 -23.94 57.22 40.94
CA ALA A 220 -25.19 57.97 40.65
C ALA A 220 -25.55 57.92 39.15
N ILE A 221 -26.80 57.53 38.90
CA ILE A 221 -27.49 57.62 37.60
C ILE A 221 -27.72 59.10 37.27
N LYS A 222 -27.34 59.52 36.06
CA LYS A 222 -27.88 60.75 35.44
C LYS A 222 -28.14 60.53 33.95
N THR A 223 -29.42 60.46 33.63
CA THR A 223 -30.03 60.50 32.30
C THR A 223 -29.76 61.84 31.62
N ARG A 224 -29.34 61.82 30.35
CA ARG A 224 -29.70 62.87 29.38
C ARG A 224 -29.70 62.29 27.95
N SER A 225 -30.86 62.40 27.34
CA SER A 225 -31.17 62.09 25.94
C SER A 225 -30.51 63.07 24.97
N LYS A 226 -30.06 62.56 23.81
CA LYS A 226 -30.57 62.97 22.49
C LYS A 226 -29.89 62.23 21.32
N ASP A 227 -30.76 61.82 20.41
CA ASP A 227 -30.60 61.65 18.96
C ASP A 227 -29.90 60.38 18.43
N CYS A 228 -30.73 59.42 18.03
CA CYS A 228 -30.44 58.49 16.93
C CYS A 228 -30.46 59.26 15.59
N PRO A 229 -29.80 58.71 14.56
CA PRO A 229 -30.58 57.93 13.60
C PRO A 229 -30.11 56.50 13.48
N GLU A 230 -31.09 55.64 13.23
CA GLU A 230 -30.95 54.24 12.87
C GLU A 230 -30.06 54.08 11.63
N GLU A 231 -29.05 53.22 11.73
CA GLU A 231 -28.71 52.28 10.67
C GLU A 231 -28.44 50.93 11.34
N GLY A 232 -29.40 50.02 11.21
CA GLY A 232 -29.22 48.64 11.61
C GLY A 232 -28.46 47.88 10.53
N GLU A 233 -27.26 47.38 10.87
CA GLU A 233 -26.71 46.19 10.23
C GLU A 233 -26.10 45.24 11.28
N ALA A 234 -26.65 44.03 11.27
CA ALA A 234 -26.51 42.84 12.11
C ALA A 234 -25.13 42.44 12.72
N PRO A 235 -25.13 41.80 13.91
CA PRO A 235 -24.02 40.97 14.42
C PRO A 235 -23.95 39.53 13.83
N LEU A 236 -24.55 39.26 12.67
CA LEU A 236 -24.72 37.88 12.15
C LEU A 236 -23.55 37.35 11.28
N ASP A 237 -22.64 38.20 10.81
CA ASP A 237 -21.59 37.80 9.85
C ASP A 237 -20.28 37.25 10.47
N LEU A 238 -19.98 37.57 11.73
CA LEU A 238 -18.76 37.04 12.39
C LEU A 238 -18.87 35.54 12.71
N SER A 239 -20.06 35.04 13.09
CA SER A 239 -20.27 33.63 13.45
C SER A 239 -20.27 32.72 12.22
N ALA A 240 -20.88 33.16 11.12
CA ALA A 240 -20.92 32.43 9.84
C ALA A 240 -19.53 32.32 9.18
N THR A 241 -18.69 33.35 9.33
CA THR A 241 -17.32 33.35 8.78
C THR A 241 -16.40 32.39 9.56
N SER A 242 -16.50 32.36 10.89
CA SER A 242 -15.72 31.44 11.73
C SER A 242 -16.04 29.96 11.47
N THR A 243 -17.30 29.63 11.21
CA THR A 243 -17.75 28.25 10.94
C THR A 243 -17.20 27.74 9.60
N LYS A 244 -17.19 28.59 8.57
CA LYS A 244 -16.65 28.26 7.23
C LYS A 244 -15.12 28.05 7.26
N GLU A 245 -14.38 28.81 8.08
CA GLU A 245 -12.94 28.63 8.25
C GLU A 245 -12.60 27.33 8.99
N GLU A 246 -13.36 26.97 10.02
CA GLU A 246 -13.17 25.69 10.72
C GLU A 246 -13.44 24.48 9.82
N GLU A 247 -14.46 24.57 8.97
CA GLU A 247 -14.78 23.53 7.99
C GLU A 247 -13.69 23.42 6.93
N TYR A 248 -13.17 24.55 6.43
CA TYR A 248 -12.03 24.57 5.51
C TYR A 248 -10.78 23.91 6.09
N ARG A 249 -10.44 24.22 7.35
CA ARG A 249 -9.33 23.59 8.07
C ARG A 249 -9.51 22.07 8.18
N LYS A 250 -10.68 21.62 8.62
CA LYS A 250 -10.98 20.18 8.74
C LYS A 250 -10.89 19.48 7.39
N ASN A 251 -11.35 20.13 6.32
CA ASN A 251 -11.29 19.57 4.97
C ASN A 251 -9.84 19.40 4.51
N ILE A 252 -8.98 20.41 4.66
CA ILE A 252 -7.54 20.27 4.33
C ILE A 252 -6.89 19.15 5.14
N TRP A 253 -7.18 19.09 6.45
CA TRP A 253 -6.64 18.04 7.33
C TRP A 253 -7.00 16.65 6.83
N LYS A 254 -8.29 16.43 6.53
CA LYS A 254 -8.78 15.16 5.96
C LYS A 254 -8.15 14.86 4.60
N GLY A 255 -8.08 15.86 3.72
CA GLY A 255 -7.50 15.72 2.38
C GLY A 255 -6.03 15.30 2.42
N LEU A 256 -5.23 15.91 3.29
CA LEU A 256 -3.82 15.55 3.44
C LEU A 256 -3.67 14.13 3.98
N LEU A 257 -4.41 13.77 5.03
CA LEU A 257 -4.33 12.43 5.63
C LEU A 257 -4.82 11.32 4.70
N ILE A 258 -5.87 11.54 3.90
CA ILE A 258 -6.37 10.56 2.92
C ILE A 258 -5.43 10.43 1.72
N SER A 259 -4.77 11.52 1.32
CA SER A 259 -3.90 11.52 0.15
C SER A 259 -2.67 10.60 0.29
N ILE A 260 -2.16 10.42 1.51
CA ILE A 260 -0.97 9.62 1.81
C ILE A 260 -1.21 8.12 1.55
N PRO A 261 -2.17 7.44 2.20
CA PRO A 261 -2.37 6.01 1.96
C PRO A 261 -2.80 5.71 0.52
N TYR A 262 -3.55 6.62 -0.12
CA TYR A 262 -3.96 6.45 -1.52
C TYR A 262 -2.74 6.53 -2.46
N SER A 263 -1.89 7.54 -2.27
CA SER A 263 -0.67 7.67 -3.06
C SER A 263 0.36 6.57 -2.78
N ALA A 264 0.41 6.02 -1.56
CA ALA A 264 1.23 4.84 -1.28
C ALA A 264 0.76 3.64 -2.12
N SER A 265 -0.54 3.31 -2.07
CA SER A 265 -1.10 2.20 -2.86
C SER A 265 -0.95 2.41 -4.36
N ILE A 266 -1.12 3.64 -4.87
CA ILE A 266 -0.88 3.96 -6.29
C ILE A 266 0.62 3.80 -6.61
N GLY A 267 1.52 4.38 -5.81
CA GLY A 267 2.96 4.33 -6.01
C GLY A 267 3.55 2.92 -6.04
N GLY A 268 3.04 2.02 -5.19
CA GLY A 268 3.44 0.62 -5.16
C GLY A 268 3.18 -0.15 -6.45
N THR A 269 2.31 0.35 -7.35
CA THR A 269 2.03 -0.31 -8.63
C THR A 269 3.13 -0.09 -9.67
N ALA A 270 3.93 0.98 -9.56
CA ALA A 270 4.85 1.40 -10.63
C ALA A 270 6.05 0.47 -10.85
N THR A 271 6.53 -0.20 -9.80
CA THR A 271 7.65 -1.15 -9.87
C THR A 271 7.18 -2.56 -9.48
N LEU A 272 7.93 -3.58 -9.90
CA LEU A 272 7.62 -4.96 -9.48
C LEU A 272 7.76 -5.14 -7.97
N THR A 273 8.75 -4.50 -7.35
CA THR A 273 9.04 -4.66 -5.92
C THR A 273 8.15 -3.83 -5.00
N GLY A 274 7.41 -2.85 -5.52
CA GLY A 274 6.62 -1.91 -4.72
C GLY A 274 5.45 -2.57 -3.98
N THR A 275 4.75 -3.52 -4.62
CA THR A 275 3.59 -4.19 -4.02
C THR A 275 3.62 -5.72 -4.28
N PRO A 276 3.27 -6.56 -3.29
CA PRO A 276 3.33 -8.02 -3.44
C PRO A 276 2.51 -8.60 -4.60
N PRO A 277 1.31 -8.08 -4.95
CA PRO A 277 0.55 -8.56 -6.10
C PRO A 277 1.33 -8.58 -7.42
N ASN A 278 2.18 -7.58 -7.68
CA ASN A 278 2.98 -7.50 -8.90
C ASN A 278 3.93 -8.69 -9.03
N LEU A 279 4.50 -9.14 -7.91
CA LEU A 279 5.39 -10.29 -7.85
C LEU A 279 4.63 -11.60 -7.96
N ILE A 280 3.41 -11.68 -7.41
CA ILE A 280 2.55 -12.85 -7.56
C ILE A 280 2.20 -13.06 -9.03
N LEU A 281 1.88 -11.99 -9.75
CA LEU A 281 1.72 -12.03 -11.20
C LEU A 281 2.97 -12.57 -11.89
N LEU A 282 4.15 -12.03 -11.58
CA LEU A 282 5.39 -12.45 -12.23
C LEU A 282 5.72 -13.93 -11.99
N GLY A 283 5.63 -14.40 -10.75
CA GLY A 283 5.87 -15.81 -10.44
C GLY A 283 4.75 -16.72 -10.98
N GLY A 284 3.50 -16.28 -10.94
CA GLY A 284 2.37 -16.99 -11.54
C GLY A 284 2.54 -17.14 -13.05
N LEU A 285 2.96 -16.09 -13.76
CA LEU A 285 3.22 -16.13 -15.20
C LEU A 285 4.30 -17.17 -15.54
N LYS A 286 5.40 -17.21 -14.78
CA LYS A 286 6.46 -18.22 -14.97
C LYS A 286 5.98 -19.64 -14.71
N SER A 287 5.06 -19.83 -13.77
CA SER A 287 4.48 -21.13 -13.46
C SER A 287 3.46 -21.59 -14.51
N PHE A 288 2.52 -20.73 -14.89
CA PHE A 288 1.46 -21.06 -15.85
C PHE A 288 1.95 -21.08 -17.31
N PHE A 289 2.85 -20.16 -17.67
CA PHE A 289 3.32 -19.92 -19.02
C PHE A 289 4.84 -19.73 -19.06
N PRO A 290 5.63 -20.79 -18.81
CA PRO A 290 7.10 -20.70 -18.73
C PRO A 290 7.78 -20.21 -20.03
N GLN A 291 7.09 -20.28 -21.17
CA GLN A 291 7.59 -19.79 -22.46
C GLN A 291 7.34 -18.28 -22.68
N CYS A 292 6.50 -17.65 -21.86
CA CYS A 292 6.15 -16.24 -21.97
C CYS A 292 7.04 -15.37 -21.07
N ASP A 293 8.30 -15.16 -21.45
CA ASP A 293 9.23 -14.24 -20.77
C ASP A 293 9.07 -12.77 -21.24
N THR A 294 7.83 -12.29 -21.21
CA THR A 294 7.48 -10.93 -21.69
C THR A 294 7.52 -9.88 -20.57
N VAL A 295 7.38 -10.29 -19.31
CA VAL A 295 7.37 -9.38 -18.15
C VAL A 295 8.66 -9.47 -17.36
N ASN A 296 9.39 -8.36 -17.28
CA ASN A 296 10.54 -8.16 -16.42
C ASN A 296 10.46 -6.78 -15.75
N PHE A 297 11.46 -6.44 -14.93
CA PHE A 297 11.47 -5.15 -14.23
C PHE A 297 11.34 -3.95 -15.17
N GLY A 298 12.09 -3.94 -16.29
CA GLY A 298 12.08 -2.85 -17.26
C GLY A 298 10.74 -2.71 -17.99
N SER A 299 10.20 -3.81 -18.54
CA SER A 299 8.93 -3.80 -19.27
C SER A 299 7.74 -3.47 -18.37
N TRP A 300 7.75 -3.95 -17.12
CA TRP A 300 6.75 -3.57 -16.12
C TRP A 300 6.81 -2.07 -15.81
N PHE A 301 8.00 -1.53 -15.56
CA PHE A 301 8.16 -0.11 -15.21
C PHE A 301 7.64 0.81 -16.33
N ILE A 302 7.95 0.49 -17.59
CA ILE A 302 7.49 1.28 -18.75
C ILE A 302 5.97 1.26 -18.88
N PHE A 303 5.32 0.15 -18.53
CA PHE A 303 3.86 0.06 -18.53
C PHE A 303 3.24 0.80 -17.33
N ALA A 304 3.72 0.51 -16.12
CA ALA A 304 3.07 0.88 -14.87
C ALA A 304 3.42 2.30 -14.39
N PHE A 305 4.63 2.80 -14.65
CA PHE A 305 5.04 4.13 -14.21
C PHE A 305 4.22 5.26 -14.86
N PRO A 306 3.97 5.27 -16.19
CA PRO A 306 3.07 6.27 -16.79
C PRO A 306 1.64 6.18 -16.27
N LEU A 307 1.12 4.96 -16.09
CA LEU A 307 -0.20 4.73 -15.51
C LEU A 307 -0.29 5.32 -14.09
N MET A 308 0.73 5.08 -13.26
CA MET A 308 0.81 5.61 -11.92
C MET A 308 0.83 7.15 -11.92
N LEU A 309 1.62 7.79 -12.79
CA LEU A 309 1.66 9.26 -12.89
C LEU A 309 0.30 9.85 -13.28
N LEU A 310 -0.36 9.25 -14.27
CA LEU A 310 -1.71 9.66 -14.69
C LEU A 310 -2.70 9.50 -13.54
N PHE A 311 -2.64 8.39 -12.81
CA PHE A 311 -3.56 8.14 -11.70
C PHE A 311 -3.29 9.07 -10.51
N LEU A 312 -2.03 9.35 -10.18
CA LEU A 312 -1.67 10.33 -9.16
C LEU A 312 -2.17 11.73 -9.52
N LEU A 313 -2.04 12.14 -10.80
CA LEU A 313 -2.51 13.44 -11.25
C LEU A 313 -4.05 13.54 -11.13
N MET A 314 -4.77 12.54 -11.62
CA MET A 314 -6.24 12.51 -11.53
C MET A 314 -6.73 12.41 -10.09
N GLY A 315 -6.05 11.62 -9.26
CA GLY A 315 -6.33 11.50 -7.83
C GLY A 315 -6.07 12.81 -7.08
N TRP A 316 -4.98 13.50 -7.40
CA TRP A 316 -4.68 14.82 -6.85
C TRP A 316 -5.75 15.84 -7.20
N LEU A 317 -6.17 15.89 -8.48
CA LEU A 317 -7.25 16.79 -8.92
C LEU A 317 -8.55 16.50 -8.15
N TRP A 318 -8.90 15.21 -7.98
CA TRP A 318 -10.09 14.80 -7.24
C TRP A 318 -10.03 15.17 -5.75
N ILE A 319 -8.96 14.80 -5.05
CA ILE A 319 -8.80 15.06 -3.62
C ILE A 319 -8.72 16.57 -3.37
N SER A 320 -8.02 17.31 -4.23
CA SER A 320 -7.90 18.77 -4.11
C SER A 320 -9.21 19.49 -4.43
N PHE A 321 -10.03 18.97 -5.36
CA PHE A 321 -11.38 19.45 -5.60
C PHE A 321 -12.27 19.23 -4.36
N LEU A 322 -12.19 18.06 -3.74
CA LEU A 322 -13.05 17.68 -2.62
C LEU A 322 -12.67 18.38 -1.31
N TYR A 323 -11.37 18.57 -1.04
CA TYR A 323 -10.87 19.02 0.27
C TYR A 323 -10.13 20.36 0.25
N ALA A 324 -9.45 20.72 -0.84
CA ALA A 324 -8.67 21.97 -0.92
C ALA A 324 -9.46 23.15 -1.50
N GLY A 325 -10.71 22.93 -1.93
CA GLY A 325 -11.61 23.98 -2.41
C GLY A 325 -11.23 24.57 -3.76
N MET A 326 -10.55 23.79 -4.62
CA MET A 326 -10.26 24.20 -6.00
C MET A 326 -11.56 24.34 -6.80
N THR A 327 -12.19 25.50 -6.74
CA THR A 327 -13.26 25.90 -7.67
C THR A 327 -12.64 26.73 -8.79
N LEU A 328 -13.04 26.48 -10.04
CA LEU A 328 -12.62 27.25 -11.23
C LEU A 328 -12.80 28.78 -11.06
N ARG A 329 -13.70 29.22 -10.16
CA ARG A 329 -13.91 30.63 -9.78
C ARG A 329 -13.02 31.15 -8.63
N GLY A 330 -12.45 30.27 -7.81
CA GLY A 330 -11.67 30.62 -6.61
C GLY A 330 -10.25 31.13 -6.92
N TRP A 331 -9.74 30.87 -8.13
CA TRP A 331 -8.39 31.28 -8.54
C TRP A 331 -8.22 32.82 -8.63
N ARG A 332 -9.33 33.58 -8.66
CA ARG A 332 -9.35 35.06 -8.72
C ARG A 332 -9.63 35.77 -7.39
N LYS A 333 -9.91 35.06 -6.28
CA LYS A 333 -10.15 35.74 -4.99
C LYS A 333 -8.83 36.10 -4.31
N LYS A 334 -8.75 37.33 -3.81
CA LYS A 334 -7.61 37.86 -3.04
C LYS A 334 -7.37 36.96 -1.81
N LYS A 335 -6.12 36.53 -1.63
CA LYS A 335 -5.68 35.67 -0.51
C LYS A 335 -5.91 36.42 0.80
N SER A 336 -6.52 35.79 1.80
CA SER A 336 -6.67 36.39 3.14
C SER A 336 -5.31 36.44 3.86
N ASP A 337 -5.05 37.50 4.62
CA ASP A 337 -3.78 37.69 5.33
C ASP A 337 -3.48 36.53 6.32
N VAL A 338 -4.51 36.01 6.97
CA VAL A 338 -4.42 34.83 7.87
C VAL A 338 -3.91 33.58 7.14
N ARG A 339 -4.27 33.40 5.87
CA ARG A 339 -3.82 32.27 5.05
C ARG A 339 -2.39 32.44 4.57
N ALA A 340 -1.96 33.67 4.30
CA ALA A 340 -0.57 33.96 3.96
C ALA A 340 0.36 33.65 5.13
N ASP A 341 0.01 34.12 6.34
CA ASP A 341 0.76 33.85 7.57
C ASP A 341 0.87 32.34 7.89
N ALA A 342 -0.22 31.59 7.75
CA ALA A 342 -0.22 30.14 7.94
C ALA A 342 0.71 29.39 6.95
N GLU A 343 0.73 29.83 5.70
CA GLU A 343 1.61 29.27 4.66
C GLU A 343 3.09 29.58 4.95
N ASP A 344 3.40 30.79 5.41
CA ASP A 344 4.77 31.21 5.75
C ASP A 344 5.30 30.46 6.98
N ARG A 345 4.49 30.27 8.03
CA ARG A 345 4.84 29.41 9.18
C ARG A 345 5.15 27.98 8.75
N THR A 346 4.32 27.42 7.86
CA THR A 346 4.52 26.06 7.35
C THR A 346 5.81 25.95 6.56
N ARG A 347 6.14 26.96 5.75
CA ARG A 347 7.41 27.02 5.02
C ARG A 347 8.60 27.06 5.98
N ALA A 348 8.51 27.86 7.04
CA ALA A 348 9.56 27.96 8.05
C ALA A 348 9.80 26.61 8.75
N VAL A 349 8.73 25.91 9.16
CA VAL A 349 8.83 24.58 9.80
C VAL A 349 9.47 23.55 8.87
N ILE A 350 9.08 23.49 7.59
CA ILE A 350 9.69 22.56 6.62
C ILE A 350 11.18 22.87 6.44
N GLN A 351 11.56 24.15 6.39
CA GLN A 351 12.96 24.56 6.27
C GLN A 351 13.77 24.26 7.53
N GLU A 352 13.18 24.44 8.70
CA GLU A 352 13.80 24.11 9.99
C GLU A 352 14.02 22.60 10.12
N GLU A 353 13.01 21.79 9.82
CA GLU A 353 13.11 20.33 9.76
C GLU A 353 14.20 19.86 8.79
N TYR A 354 14.33 20.51 7.63
CA TYR A 354 15.39 20.20 6.66
C TYR A 354 16.78 20.61 7.19
N LYS A 355 16.89 21.75 7.88
CA LYS A 355 18.14 22.19 8.51
C LYS A 355 18.55 21.27 9.65
N ASN A 356 17.59 20.74 10.42
CA ASN A 356 17.82 19.82 11.53
C ASN A 356 18.43 18.48 11.09
N LEU A 357 18.29 18.09 9.82
CA LEU A 357 18.96 16.92 9.26
C LEU A 357 20.48 17.11 9.06
N GLY A 358 20.97 18.35 9.09
CA GLY A 358 22.39 18.67 8.87
C GLY A 358 22.88 18.37 7.43
N PRO A 359 24.20 18.52 7.20
CA PRO A 359 24.81 18.23 5.90
C PRO A 359 24.74 16.74 5.57
N MET A 360 24.69 16.43 4.27
CA MET A 360 24.57 15.05 3.78
C MET A 360 25.80 14.22 4.18
N LYS A 361 25.58 13.15 4.95
CA LYS A 361 26.65 12.24 5.38
C LYS A 361 27.18 11.42 4.19
N PHE A 362 28.40 10.90 4.32
CA PHE A 362 28.98 10.01 3.30
C PHE A 362 28.14 8.76 3.06
N ALA A 363 27.64 8.14 4.13
CA ALA A 363 26.76 6.98 4.02
C ALA A 363 25.45 7.29 3.26
N GLU A 364 24.84 8.45 3.47
CA GLU A 364 23.66 8.87 2.71
C GLU A 364 23.97 8.97 1.21
N GLN A 365 25.16 9.49 0.86
CA GLN A 365 25.61 9.58 -0.54
C GLN A 365 25.88 8.18 -1.13
N ALA A 366 26.55 7.32 -0.38
CA ALA A 366 26.86 5.96 -0.82
C ALA A 366 25.58 5.14 -1.06
N VAL A 367 24.61 5.20 -0.13
CA VAL A 367 23.30 4.55 -0.29
C VAL A 367 22.54 5.12 -1.47
N PHE A 368 22.54 6.45 -1.67
CA PHE A 368 21.91 7.06 -2.84
C PHE A 368 22.53 6.58 -4.16
N ILE A 369 23.86 6.49 -4.24
CA ILE A 369 24.57 5.97 -5.43
C ILE A 369 24.22 4.50 -5.66
N LEU A 370 24.26 3.67 -4.62
CA LEU A 370 23.91 2.25 -4.73
C LEU A 370 22.44 2.05 -5.11
N PHE A 371 21.55 2.90 -4.61
CA PHE A 371 20.14 2.91 -5.00
C PHE A 371 19.94 3.28 -6.47
N CYS A 372 20.59 4.35 -6.95
CA CYS A 372 20.56 4.70 -8.37
C CYS A 372 21.15 3.57 -9.24
N MET A 373 22.26 2.97 -8.80
CA MET A 373 22.88 1.83 -9.48
C MET A 373 21.94 0.63 -9.53
N PHE A 374 21.26 0.30 -8.43
CA PHE A 374 20.25 -0.77 -8.35
C PHE A 374 19.11 -0.54 -9.35
N ALA A 375 18.54 0.66 -9.36
CA ALA A 375 17.44 1.01 -10.27
C ALA A 375 17.87 0.96 -11.74
N ILE A 376 19.05 1.50 -12.07
CA ILE A 376 19.60 1.50 -13.43
C ILE A 376 19.90 0.07 -13.88
N LEU A 377 20.59 -0.74 -13.06
CA LEU A 377 20.91 -2.12 -13.43
C LEU A 377 19.65 -2.96 -13.64
N LEU A 378 18.63 -2.83 -12.79
CA LEU A 378 17.36 -3.54 -12.99
C LEU A 378 16.65 -3.09 -14.27
N PHE A 379 16.60 -1.79 -14.53
CA PHE A 379 15.90 -1.25 -15.70
C PHE A 379 16.59 -1.65 -17.02
N PHE A 380 17.92 -1.59 -17.07
CA PHE A 380 18.69 -1.87 -18.27
C PHE A 380 19.10 -3.35 -18.44
N ARG A 381 18.63 -4.25 -17.58
CA ARG A 381 18.95 -5.69 -17.67
C ARG A 381 18.52 -6.28 -19.00
N ASP A 382 17.23 -6.19 -19.28
CA ASP A 382 16.63 -6.60 -20.54
C ASP A 382 15.41 -5.71 -20.83
N PRO A 383 15.61 -4.47 -21.26
CA PRO A 383 14.50 -3.55 -21.51
C PRO A 383 13.55 -4.02 -22.62
N LYS A 384 13.86 -5.09 -23.37
CA LYS A 384 13.15 -5.58 -24.57
C LYS A 384 13.12 -4.63 -25.78
N PHE A 385 13.36 -3.33 -25.62
CA PHE A 385 13.46 -2.35 -26.74
C PHE A 385 14.90 -2.05 -27.18
N ILE A 386 15.88 -2.22 -26.30
CA ILE A 386 17.33 -2.11 -26.58
C ILE A 386 17.98 -3.39 -26.04
N PRO A 387 19.05 -3.91 -26.69
CA PRO A 387 19.85 -4.98 -26.10
C PRO A 387 20.35 -4.56 -24.72
N GLY A 388 19.78 -5.17 -23.67
CA GLY A 388 20.19 -4.91 -22.29
C GLY A 388 21.57 -5.48 -21.98
N TRP A 389 22.12 -5.09 -20.83
CA TRP A 389 23.44 -5.58 -20.42
C TRP A 389 23.46 -7.10 -20.16
N ALA A 390 22.29 -7.74 -19.99
CA ALA A 390 22.19 -9.20 -19.87
C ALA A 390 22.72 -9.95 -21.11
N ASN A 391 22.75 -9.30 -22.28
CA ASN A 391 23.31 -9.90 -23.51
C ASN A 391 24.83 -10.08 -23.46
N LEU A 392 25.53 -9.46 -22.50
CA LEU A 392 26.95 -9.70 -22.25
C LEU A 392 27.20 -11.07 -21.59
N PHE A 393 26.15 -11.68 -21.05
CA PHE A 393 26.20 -12.97 -20.37
C PHE A 393 25.46 -14.04 -21.19
N THR A 394 25.66 -15.30 -20.81
CA THR A 394 24.96 -16.42 -21.43
C THR A 394 23.44 -16.29 -21.25
N PRO A 395 22.65 -16.37 -22.34
CA PRO A 395 21.20 -16.25 -22.27
C PRO A 395 20.59 -17.23 -21.27
N GLY A 396 19.69 -16.74 -20.40
CA GLY A 396 18.98 -17.56 -19.42
C GLY A 396 19.68 -17.74 -18.06
N PHE A 397 20.93 -17.31 -17.89
CA PHE A 397 21.64 -17.45 -16.61
C PHE A 397 21.45 -16.25 -15.65
N THR A 398 21.10 -15.07 -16.18
CA THR A 398 20.97 -13.84 -15.38
C THR A 398 19.50 -13.43 -15.23
N SER A 399 19.01 -13.38 -13.98
CA SER A 399 17.66 -12.89 -13.66
C SER A 399 17.65 -11.51 -12.97
N ASP A 400 16.48 -10.87 -12.86
CA ASP A 400 16.31 -9.64 -12.08
C ASP A 400 16.78 -9.85 -10.62
N ALA A 401 16.58 -11.06 -10.09
CA ALA A 401 16.96 -11.42 -8.73
C ALA A 401 18.48 -11.42 -8.53
N VAL A 402 19.24 -11.98 -9.47
CA VAL A 402 20.72 -11.98 -9.42
C VAL A 402 21.26 -10.55 -9.37
N THR A 403 20.68 -9.68 -10.20
CA THR A 403 21.02 -8.25 -10.23
C THR A 403 20.77 -7.60 -8.88
N GLY A 404 19.56 -7.78 -8.33
CA GLY A 404 19.18 -7.19 -7.06
C GLY A 404 20.05 -7.68 -5.90
N VAL A 405 20.26 -8.99 -5.79
CA VAL A 405 21.07 -9.63 -4.73
C VAL A 405 22.53 -9.17 -4.80
N ALA A 406 23.12 -9.05 -6.00
CA ALA A 406 24.50 -8.59 -6.17
C ALA A 406 24.69 -7.17 -5.60
N VAL A 407 23.78 -6.25 -5.90
CA VAL A 407 23.88 -4.86 -5.43
C VAL A 407 23.67 -4.76 -3.91
N VAL A 408 22.68 -5.46 -3.35
CA VAL A 408 22.45 -5.39 -1.89
C VAL A 408 23.53 -6.09 -1.08
N THR A 409 24.25 -7.05 -1.66
CA THR A 409 25.42 -7.66 -1.01
C THR A 409 26.50 -6.60 -0.73
N VAL A 410 26.64 -5.60 -1.60
CA VAL A 410 27.56 -4.46 -1.40
C VAL A 410 27.23 -3.66 -0.14
N LEU A 411 25.95 -3.53 0.22
CA LEU A 411 25.53 -2.78 1.41
C LEU A 411 26.08 -3.38 2.72
N PHE A 412 26.33 -4.69 2.75
CA PHE A 412 26.79 -5.37 3.96
C PHE A 412 28.31 -5.30 4.20
N PHE A 413 29.09 -4.89 3.20
CA PHE A 413 30.55 -4.72 3.36
C PHE A 413 31.06 -3.31 3.04
N PHE A 414 30.26 -2.47 2.37
CA PHE A 414 30.69 -1.11 2.04
C PHE A 414 30.72 -0.22 3.30
N PRO A 415 31.80 0.54 3.54
CA PRO A 415 31.96 1.31 4.77
C PRO A 415 31.01 2.51 4.85
N SER A 416 30.43 2.74 6.03
CA SER A 416 29.58 3.91 6.31
C SER A 416 30.35 5.23 6.46
N GLN A 417 31.63 5.15 6.80
CA GLN A 417 32.52 6.31 6.95
C GLN A 417 33.46 6.41 5.75
N ARG A 418 33.93 7.64 5.46
CA ARG A 418 34.87 7.85 4.36
C ARG A 418 36.16 7.07 4.65
N PRO A 419 36.57 6.14 3.75
CA PRO A 419 37.86 5.50 3.90
C PRO A 419 38.94 6.58 3.76
N SER A 420 39.57 6.93 4.87
CA SER A 420 40.70 7.85 4.86
C SER A 420 41.91 7.08 4.36
N LEU A 421 42.44 7.41 3.18
CA LEU A 421 43.72 6.84 2.72
C LEU A 421 44.86 7.08 3.72
N LYS A 422 44.75 8.11 4.57
CA LYS A 422 45.70 8.36 5.66
C LYS A 422 45.68 7.27 6.74
N TRP A 423 44.55 6.60 6.97
CA TRP A 423 44.47 5.48 7.93
C TRP A 423 45.42 4.34 7.57
N TRP A 424 45.62 4.07 6.27
CA TRP A 424 46.56 3.04 5.81
C TRP A 424 48.04 3.40 6.09
N PHE A 425 48.34 4.69 6.32
CA PHE A 425 49.68 5.21 6.58
C PHE A 425 49.84 5.77 8.01
N ASP A 426 48.82 5.71 8.87
CA ASP A 426 48.79 6.34 10.18
C ASP A 426 48.63 5.28 11.28
N PHE A 427 49.78 4.76 11.77
CA PHE A 427 49.88 3.69 12.78
C PHE A 427 49.29 4.04 14.16
N LYS A 428 48.79 5.28 14.36
CA LYS A 428 48.14 5.75 15.60
C LYS A 428 46.62 5.85 15.49
N ALA A 429 46.03 5.56 14.34
CA ALA A 429 44.58 5.62 14.20
C ALA A 429 43.89 4.52 15.05
N PRO A 430 42.77 4.83 15.72
CA PRO A 430 42.03 3.82 16.46
C PRO A 430 41.52 2.73 15.51
N ASN A 431 41.76 1.46 15.85
CA ASN A 431 41.21 0.29 15.16
C ASN A 431 39.72 0.11 15.49
N THR A 432 38.90 1.12 15.22
CA THR A 432 37.44 0.97 15.27
C THR A 432 36.98 0.22 14.03
N GLU A 433 36.27 -0.90 14.23
CA GLU A 433 35.64 -1.63 13.13
C GLU A 433 34.72 -0.68 12.35
N THR A 434 34.94 -0.57 11.03
CA THR A 434 34.08 0.23 10.17
C THR A 434 32.71 -0.44 10.07
N GLU A 435 31.69 0.19 10.63
CA GLU A 435 30.32 -0.29 10.47
C GLU A 435 29.92 -0.23 8.98
N PRO A 436 29.36 -1.32 8.43
CA PRO A 436 28.87 -1.33 7.05
C PRO A 436 27.63 -0.44 6.90
N LEU A 437 27.24 -0.15 5.64
CA LEU A 437 26.03 0.63 5.37
C LEU A 437 24.75 -0.02 5.91
N LEU A 438 24.70 -1.35 6.01
CA LEU A 438 23.59 -2.08 6.57
C LEU A 438 24.08 -3.31 7.35
N THR A 439 23.52 -3.55 8.54
CA THR A 439 23.78 -4.77 9.31
C THR A 439 22.68 -5.80 9.08
N TRP A 440 23.03 -7.10 9.15
CA TRP A 440 22.04 -8.17 8.99
C TRP A 440 20.92 -8.11 10.04
N ARG A 441 21.26 -7.73 11.29
CA ARG A 441 20.26 -7.56 12.35
C ARG A 441 19.20 -6.52 11.98
N LYS A 442 19.61 -5.39 11.41
CA LYS A 442 18.68 -4.36 10.95
C LYS A 442 17.82 -4.87 9.80
N ALA A 443 18.44 -5.46 8.78
CA ALA A 443 17.73 -6.03 7.64
C ALA A 443 16.67 -7.06 8.10
N GLN A 444 17.05 -8.00 8.96
CA GLN A 444 16.16 -9.05 9.48
C GLN A 444 14.94 -8.51 10.21
N HIS A 445 15.09 -7.41 10.96
CA HIS A 445 13.99 -6.77 11.70
C HIS A 445 13.06 -5.96 10.78
N THR A 446 13.58 -5.35 9.72
CA THR A 446 12.78 -4.54 8.78
C THR A 446 12.05 -5.39 7.74
N ILE A 447 12.58 -6.56 7.36
CA ILE A 447 12.00 -7.40 6.32
C ILE A 447 10.66 -8.04 6.78
N PRO A 448 9.56 -7.83 6.04
CA PRO A 448 8.27 -8.50 6.29
C PRO A 448 8.28 -9.96 5.77
N TRP A 449 8.81 -10.88 6.58
CA TRP A 449 8.88 -12.33 6.26
C TRP A 449 7.51 -12.96 5.96
N ASN A 450 6.45 -12.41 6.54
CA ASN A 450 5.07 -12.83 6.28
C ASN A 450 4.70 -12.72 4.79
N ILE A 451 5.15 -11.68 4.10
CA ILE A 451 4.86 -11.47 2.67
C ILE A 451 5.66 -12.46 1.82
N ILE A 452 6.94 -12.71 2.17
CA ILE A 452 7.79 -13.66 1.44
C ILE A 452 7.19 -15.07 1.46
N LEU A 453 6.71 -15.52 2.63
CA LEU A 453 6.02 -16.80 2.75
C LEU A 453 4.69 -16.82 1.98
N LEU A 454 3.97 -15.69 1.96
CA LEU A 454 2.71 -15.55 1.24
C LEU A 454 2.89 -15.68 -0.28
N LEU A 455 3.96 -15.09 -0.84
CA LEU A 455 4.34 -15.27 -2.25
C LEU A 455 4.55 -16.76 -2.55
N GLY A 456 5.32 -17.46 -1.72
CA GLY A 456 5.59 -18.89 -1.86
C GLY A 456 4.34 -19.76 -1.83
N GLY A 457 3.40 -19.47 -0.92
CA GLY A 457 2.11 -20.16 -0.86
C GLY A 457 1.26 -19.96 -2.12
N GLY A 458 1.28 -18.75 -2.69
CA GLY A 458 0.62 -18.45 -3.96
C GLY A 458 1.22 -19.23 -5.13
N PHE A 459 2.54 -19.32 -5.22
CA PHE A 459 3.22 -20.09 -6.25
C PHE A 459 2.99 -21.60 -6.11
N ALA A 460 2.97 -22.10 -4.87
CA ALA A 460 2.60 -23.49 -4.59
C ALA A 460 1.19 -23.78 -5.11
N MET A 461 0.22 -22.91 -4.83
CA MET A 461 -1.15 -23.09 -5.33
C MET A 461 -1.26 -23.00 -6.84
N ALA A 462 -0.57 -22.06 -7.48
CA ALA A 462 -0.49 -21.98 -8.93
C ALA A 462 -0.03 -23.33 -9.53
N LYS A 463 1.04 -23.91 -8.99
CA LYS A 463 1.53 -25.23 -9.40
C LYS A 463 0.55 -26.36 -9.08
N GLY A 464 -0.17 -26.25 -7.96
CA GLY A 464 -1.23 -27.19 -7.57
C GLY A 464 -2.39 -27.20 -8.56
N CYS A 465 -2.85 -26.03 -9.00
CA CYS A 465 -3.92 -25.89 -10.00
C CYS A 465 -3.53 -26.55 -11.33
N GLU A 466 -2.29 -26.34 -11.78
CA GLU A 466 -1.75 -26.90 -13.02
C GLU A 466 -1.67 -28.44 -12.96
N GLN A 467 -1.03 -29.00 -11.92
CA GLN A 467 -0.83 -30.47 -11.84
C GLN A 467 -2.09 -31.24 -11.48
N SER A 468 -3.04 -30.62 -10.78
CA SER A 468 -4.31 -31.27 -10.43
C SER A 468 -5.30 -31.36 -11.60
N GLY A 469 -5.08 -30.60 -12.68
CA GLY A 469 -6.07 -30.44 -13.75
C GLY A 469 -7.25 -29.53 -13.36
N LEU A 470 -7.23 -28.94 -12.16
CA LEU A 470 -8.27 -28.02 -11.70
C LEU A 470 -8.40 -26.81 -12.63
N SER A 471 -7.28 -26.36 -13.20
CA SER A 471 -7.25 -25.24 -14.10
C SER A 471 -8.12 -25.50 -15.35
N LEU A 472 -7.99 -26.69 -15.96
CA LEU A 472 -8.83 -27.15 -17.08
C LEU A 472 -10.31 -27.29 -16.68
N TRP A 473 -10.60 -27.80 -15.48
CA TRP A 473 -11.97 -27.92 -14.99
C TRP A 473 -12.66 -26.57 -14.81
N ILE A 474 -11.96 -25.58 -14.23
CA ILE A 474 -12.46 -24.20 -14.12
C ILE A 474 -12.70 -23.62 -15.52
N SER A 475 -11.76 -23.87 -16.43
CA SER A 475 -11.82 -23.47 -17.84
C SER A 475 -13.10 -23.95 -18.54
N ASP A 476 -13.55 -25.19 -18.30
CA ASP A 476 -14.78 -25.74 -18.89
C ASP A 476 -16.06 -25.07 -18.36
N GLN A 477 -16.08 -24.65 -17.08
CA GLN A 477 -17.23 -23.95 -16.50
C GLN A 477 -17.39 -22.52 -17.03
N LEU A 478 -16.35 -21.97 -17.67
CA LEU A 478 -16.33 -20.61 -18.22
C LEU A 478 -16.86 -20.53 -19.66
N HIS A 479 -17.39 -21.62 -20.22
CA HIS A 479 -17.97 -21.67 -21.57
C HIS A 479 -19.01 -20.56 -21.87
N PRO A 480 -19.86 -20.10 -20.93
CA PRO A 480 -20.79 -19.00 -21.19
C PRO A 480 -20.11 -17.66 -21.54
N LEU A 481 -18.83 -17.50 -21.22
CA LEU A 481 -18.07 -16.26 -21.42
C LEU A 481 -17.37 -16.19 -22.79
N GLU A 482 -17.34 -17.28 -23.58
CA GLU A 482 -16.61 -17.34 -24.86
C GLU A 482 -17.10 -16.30 -25.89
N GLY A 483 -18.36 -15.85 -25.79
CA GLY A 483 -18.94 -14.84 -26.68
C GLY A 483 -18.67 -13.38 -26.31
N MET A 484 -18.00 -13.11 -25.18
CA MET A 484 -17.88 -11.75 -24.66
C MET A 484 -16.69 -10.99 -25.26
N PRO A 485 -16.84 -9.72 -25.68
CA PRO A 485 -15.72 -8.92 -26.16
C PRO A 485 -14.60 -8.84 -25.10
N PRO A 486 -13.33 -9.09 -25.47
CA PRO A 486 -12.22 -9.11 -24.52
C PRO A 486 -12.10 -7.85 -23.65
N MET A 487 -12.30 -6.67 -24.25
CA MET A 487 -12.26 -5.39 -23.54
C MET A 487 -13.29 -5.32 -22.41
N LEU A 488 -14.50 -5.82 -22.68
CA LEU A 488 -15.57 -5.89 -21.69
C LEU A 488 -15.26 -6.93 -20.61
N ALA A 489 -14.64 -8.06 -20.97
CA ALA A 489 -14.18 -9.06 -20.01
C ALA A 489 -13.15 -8.49 -19.05
N SER A 490 -12.11 -7.86 -19.58
CA SER A 490 -11.09 -7.19 -18.77
C SER A 490 -11.70 -6.14 -17.84
N PHE A 491 -12.65 -5.33 -18.34
CA PHE A 491 -13.33 -4.31 -17.54
C PHE A 491 -14.14 -4.90 -16.38
N ILE A 492 -15.02 -5.87 -16.65
CA ILE A 492 -15.90 -6.48 -15.64
C ILE A 492 -15.07 -7.20 -14.57
N ILE A 493 -14.10 -7.99 -15.00
CA ILE A 493 -13.22 -8.74 -14.10
C ILE A 493 -12.45 -7.78 -13.18
N THR A 494 -11.85 -6.73 -13.76
CA THR A 494 -11.09 -5.75 -12.99
C THR A 494 -12.01 -5.04 -11.98
N ALA A 495 -13.25 -4.70 -12.37
CA ALA A 495 -14.21 -4.12 -11.46
C ALA A 495 -14.54 -5.05 -10.28
N VAL A 496 -14.84 -6.33 -10.55
CA VAL A 496 -15.12 -7.33 -9.51
C VAL A 496 -13.94 -7.44 -8.53
N ILE A 497 -12.71 -7.47 -9.03
CA ILE A 497 -11.51 -7.58 -8.22
C ILE A 497 -11.28 -6.33 -7.36
N ILE A 498 -11.45 -5.13 -7.93
CA ILE A 498 -11.36 -3.86 -7.21
C ILE A 498 -12.35 -3.84 -6.03
N PHE A 499 -13.59 -4.27 -6.25
CA PHE A 499 -14.58 -4.34 -5.16
C PHE A 499 -14.26 -5.44 -4.15
N PHE A 500 -13.81 -6.61 -4.60
CA PHE A 500 -13.48 -7.72 -3.70
C PHE A 500 -12.31 -7.39 -2.79
N THR A 501 -11.29 -6.69 -3.32
CA THR A 501 -10.12 -6.29 -2.54
C THR A 501 -10.39 -5.21 -1.49
N GLU A 502 -11.59 -4.63 -1.44
CA GLU A 502 -11.99 -3.76 -0.33
C GLU A 502 -12.28 -4.55 0.95
N PHE A 503 -12.57 -5.84 0.83
CA PHE A 503 -12.93 -6.72 1.95
C PHE A 503 -11.88 -7.79 2.24
N ALA A 504 -10.91 -7.96 1.35
CA ALA A 504 -9.88 -8.97 1.42
C ALA A 504 -8.49 -8.38 1.16
N SER A 505 -7.45 -8.99 1.72
CA SER A 505 -6.08 -8.55 1.48
C SER A 505 -5.73 -8.59 -0.02
N ASN A 506 -5.17 -7.51 -0.56
CA ASN A 506 -4.72 -7.38 -1.96
C ASN A 506 -3.92 -8.60 -2.44
N THR A 507 -3.06 -9.10 -1.55
CA THR A 507 -2.16 -10.22 -1.85
C THR A 507 -2.91 -11.54 -1.88
N ALA A 508 -3.86 -11.75 -0.96
CA ALA A 508 -4.70 -12.95 -0.98
C ALA A 508 -5.65 -12.95 -2.20
N THR A 509 -6.24 -11.80 -2.52
CA THR A 509 -7.14 -11.63 -3.67
C THR A 509 -6.49 -12.09 -4.96
N ILE A 510 -5.31 -11.56 -5.30
CA ILE A 510 -4.67 -11.93 -6.56
C ILE A 510 -4.25 -13.41 -6.57
N VAL A 511 -3.81 -13.98 -5.46
CA VAL A 511 -3.46 -15.41 -5.41
C VAL A 511 -4.67 -16.30 -5.73
N ILE A 512 -5.86 -15.92 -5.28
CA ILE A 512 -7.10 -16.65 -5.55
C ILE A 512 -7.52 -16.50 -7.03
N PHE A 513 -7.52 -15.27 -7.54
CA PHE A 513 -8.06 -14.98 -8.88
C PHE A 513 -7.08 -15.29 -10.01
N LEU A 514 -5.77 -15.17 -9.81
CA LEU A 514 -4.78 -15.29 -10.88
C LEU A 514 -4.85 -16.64 -11.64
N PRO A 515 -4.96 -17.82 -10.98
CA PRO A 515 -5.14 -19.10 -11.69
C PRO A 515 -6.45 -19.19 -12.49
N VAL A 516 -7.51 -18.52 -12.02
CA VAL A 516 -8.80 -18.48 -12.74
C VAL A 516 -8.68 -17.62 -14.00
N LEU A 517 -7.96 -16.51 -13.90
CA LEU A 517 -7.77 -15.57 -15.00
C LEU A 517 -6.84 -16.10 -16.09
N SER A 518 -5.82 -16.87 -15.74
CA SER A 518 -4.95 -17.53 -16.72
C SER A 518 -5.75 -18.49 -17.61
N GLU A 519 -6.67 -19.25 -17.02
CA GLU A 519 -7.53 -20.19 -17.74
C GLU A 519 -8.59 -19.49 -18.57
N LEU A 520 -9.20 -18.44 -18.02
CA LEU A 520 -10.16 -17.62 -18.77
C LEU A 520 -9.51 -16.97 -20.00
N ALA A 521 -8.25 -16.55 -19.91
CA ALA A 521 -7.54 -15.98 -21.04
C ALA A 521 -7.34 -17.00 -22.18
N ILE A 522 -7.00 -18.25 -21.84
CA ILE A 522 -6.89 -19.35 -22.81
C ILE A 522 -8.23 -19.56 -23.52
N ARG A 523 -9.35 -19.56 -22.77
CA ARG A 523 -10.70 -19.73 -23.34
C ARG A 523 -11.15 -18.59 -24.23
N LEU A 524 -10.89 -17.34 -23.80
CA LEU A 524 -11.18 -16.15 -24.61
C LEU A 524 -10.21 -16.00 -25.80
N LYS A 525 -9.20 -16.87 -25.93
CA LYS A 525 -8.16 -16.83 -26.98
C LYS A 525 -7.42 -15.49 -26.99
N VAL A 526 -7.18 -14.93 -25.80
CA VAL A 526 -6.47 -13.66 -25.60
C VAL A 526 -5.20 -13.86 -24.80
N HIS A 527 -4.20 -13.01 -25.05
CA HIS A 527 -2.94 -13.09 -24.32
C HIS A 527 -3.19 -13.04 -22.79
N PRO A 528 -2.64 -13.95 -21.97
CA PRO A 528 -2.93 -14.04 -20.53
C PRO A 528 -2.76 -12.72 -19.75
N LEU A 529 -1.70 -11.98 -20.08
CA LEU A 529 -1.43 -10.65 -19.53
C LEU A 529 -2.57 -9.64 -19.71
N TYR A 530 -3.41 -9.79 -20.75
CA TYR A 530 -4.53 -8.89 -21.01
C TYR A 530 -5.60 -8.91 -19.90
N LEU A 531 -5.75 -10.05 -19.21
CA LEU A 531 -6.63 -10.18 -18.04
C LEU A 531 -5.86 -10.12 -16.72
N MET A 532 -4.67 -10.72 -16.69
CA MET A 532 -3.89 -10.85 -15.45
C MET A 532 -3.27 -9.52 -14.99
N ILE A 533 -2.80 -8.65 -15.90
CA ILE A 533 -2.22 -7.35 -15.51
C ILE A 533 -3.29 -6.43 -14.89
N PRO A 534 -4.45 -6.19 -15.53
CA PRO A 534 -5.50 -5.35 -14.94
C PRO A 534 -6.01 -5.89 -13.61
N ALA A 535 -6.19 -7.20 -13.48
CA ALA A 535 -6.55 -7.82 -12.21
C ALA A 535 -5.50 -7.57 -11.11
N THR A 536 -4.23 -7.72 -11.43
CA THR A 536 -3.12 -7.56 -10.48
C THR A 536 -3.00 -6.12 -10.00
N VAL A 537 -2.98 -5.16 -10.93
CA VAL A 537 -2.89 -3.73 -10.59
C VAL A 537 -4.16 -3.28 -9.86
N GLY A 538 -5.33 -3.76 -10.29
CA GLY A 538 -6.62 -3.51 -9.66
C GLY A 538 -6.72 -3.99 -8.20
N CYS A 539 -6.04 -5.09 -7.83
CA CYS A 539 -5.93 -5.52 -6.43
C CYS A 539 -5.27 -4.48 -5.53
N SER A 540 -4.48 -3.54 -6.09
CA SER A 540 -3.86 -2.46 -5.30
C SER A 540 -4.77 -1.23 -5.15
N TYR A 541 -5.91 -1.18 -5.85
CA TYR A 541 -6.85 -0.06 -5.85
C TYR A 541 -7.96 -0.27 -4.81
N ALA A 542 -7.56 -0.40 -3.56
CA ALA A 542 -8.45 -0.54 -2.40
C ALA A 542 -8.46 0.78 -1.60
N PHE A 543 -9.39 1.68 -1.92
CA PHE A 543 -9.42 3.05 -1.39
C PHE A 543 -10.61 3.34 -0.48
N MET A 544 -11.67 2.51 -0.47
CA MET A 544 -12.93 2.86 0.20
C MET A 544 -12.92 2.62 1.71
N LEU A 545 -12.39 1.48 2.17
CA LEU A 545 -12.49 1.07 3.57
C LEU A 545 -11.17 1.21 4.33
N PRO A 546 -11.20 1.53 5.64
CA PRO A 546 -9.99 1.54 6.46
C PRO A 546 -9.30 0.17 6.53
N VAL A 547 -10.11 -0.89 6.62
CA VAL A 547 -9.64 -2.27 6.83
C VAL A 547 -9.05 -2.88 5.55
N SER A 548 -9.34 -2.31 4.38
CA SER A 548 -8.95 -2.90 3.10
C SER A 548 -7.44 -2.96 2.89
N THR A 549 -6.70 -1.97 3.41
CA THR A 549 -5.24 -1.97 3.34
C THR A 549 -4.61 -1.44 4.64
N PRO A 550 -3.42 -1.92 5.04
CA PRO A 550 -2.72 -1.37 6.20
C PRO A 550 -2.44 0.14 6.09
N PRO A 551 -2.04 0.71 4.93
CA PRO A 551 -1.99 2.17 4.73
C PRO A 551 -3.27 2.90 5.16
N ASN A 552 -4.43 2.44 4.69
CA ASN A 552 -5.72 3.03 5.01
C ASN A 552 -6.00 2.96 6.52
N SER A 553 -5.70 1.82 7.15
CA SER A 553 -5.85 1.61 8.59
C SER A 553 -4.96 2.53 9.42
N ILE A 554 -3.70 2.72 9.03
CA ILE A 554 -2.76 3.60 9.76
C ILE A 554 -3.21 5.06 9.68
N ALA A 555 -3.64 5.52 8.50
CA ALA A 555 -4.18 6.87 8.35
C ALA A 555 -5.48 7.06 9.15
N PHE A 556 -6.37 6.05 9.15
CA PHE A 556 -7.62 6.09 9.92
C PHE A 556 -7.37 6.08 11.44
N ALA A 557 -6.35 5.37 11.91
CA ALA A 557 -5.94 5.32 13.32
C ALA A 557 -5.50 6.68 13.88
N SER A 558 -5.25 7.68 13.02
CA SER A 558 -4.99 9.05 13.46
C SER A 558 -6.20 9.73 14.12
N GLY A 559 -7.41 9.17 14.04
CA GLY A 559 -8.62 9.67 14.70
C GLY A 559 -9.32 10.85 14.02
N HIS A 560 -8.76 11.40 12.94
CA HIS A 560 -9.31 12.58 12.25
C HIS A 560 -10.12 12.25 10.98
N LEU A 561 -10.15 10.97 10.57
CA LEU A 561 -10.86 10.48 9.39
C LEU A 561 -12.11 9.70 9.81
N LEU A 562 -13.20 9.88 9.07
CA LEU A 562 -14.41 9.06 9.22
C LEU A 562 -14.53 8.10 8.03
N VAL A 563 -15.15 6.94 8.25
CA VAL A 563 -15.37 5.94 7.20
C VAL A 563 -16.11 6.56 6.00
N LYS A 564 -17.08 7.44 6.26
CA LYS A 564 -17.81 8.16 5.20
C LYS A 564 -16.90 9.02 4.30
N ASP A 565 -15.84 9.59 4.87
CA ASP A 565 -14.91 10.45 4.13
C ASP A 565 -14.08 9.60 3.17
N MET A 566 -13.60 8.44 3.65
CA MET A 566 -12.83 7.48 2.86
C MET A 566 -13.69 6.81 1.77
N VAL A 567 -14.93 6.40 2.09
CA VAL A 567 -15.81 5.78 1.09
C VAL A 567 -16.15 6.77 -0.02
N ARG A 568 -16.45 8.04 0.31
CA ARG A 568 -16.77 9.07 -0.69
C ARG A 568 -15.58 9.40 -1.59
N ALA A 569 -14.38 9.55 -1.01
CA ALA A 569 -13.18 9.82 -1.78
C ALA A 569 -12.76 8.58 -2.61
N GLY A 570 -12.75 7.41 -1.96
CA GLY A 570 -12.28 6.14 -2.50
C GLY A 570 -13.14 5.56 -3.61
N PHE A 571 -14.47 5.72 -3.56
CA PHE A 571 -15.34 5.21 -4.62
C PHE A 571 -14.98 5.80 -5.99
N LEU A 572 -14.79 7.12 -6.07
CA LEU A 572 -14.39 7.74 -7.33
C LEU A 572 -12.95 7.40 -7.70
N MET A 573 -12.05 7.26 -6.72
CA MET A 573 -10.69 6.78 -6.98
C MET A 573 -10.69 5.39 -7.62
N ASN A 574 -11.50 4.44 -7.12
CA ASN A 574 -11.66 3.11 -7.70
C ASN A 574 -12.17 3.19 -9.14
N LEU A 575 -13.17 4.05 -9.42
CA LEU A 575 -13.71 4.23 -10.77
C LEU A 575 -12.67 4.84 -11.73
N ILE A 576 -11.93 5.87 -11.29
CA ILE A 576 -10.84 6.48 -12.06
C ILE A 576 -9.75 5.44 -12.34
N GLY A 577 -9.35 4.67 -11.32
CA GLY A 577 -8.36 3.61 -11.44
C GLY A 577 -8.78 2.53 -12.44
N LEU A 578 -10.03 2.08 -12.38
CA LEU A 578 -10.61 1.12 -13.31
C LEU A 578 -10.56 1.63 -14.77
N LEU A 579 -10.98 2.88 -14.99
CA LEU A 579 -10.98 3.49 -16.33
C LEU A 579 -9.57 3.68 -16.87
N LEU A 580 -8.64 4.21 -16.06
CA LEU A 580 -7.25 4.42 -16.45
C LEU A 580 -6.53 3.10 -16.75
N LEU A 581 -6.78 2.06 -15.95
CA LEU A 581 -6.19 0.75 -16.13
C LEU A 581 -6.72 0.05 -17.39
N ASN A 582 -8.03 0.17 -17.65
CA ASN A 582 -8.62 -0.34 -18.88
C ASN A 582 -8.11 0.44 -20.11
N MET A 583 -7.93 1.76 -19.99
CA MET A 583 -7.30 2.56 -21.05
C MET A 583 -5.85 2.10 -21.29
N ALA A 584 -5.05 1.90 -20.23
CA ALA A 584 -3.66 1.48 -20.33
C ALA A 584 -3.49 0.12 -21.03
N ILE A 585 -4.29 -0.87 -20.64
CA ILE A 585 -4.20 -2.23 -21.22
C ILE A 585 -4.60 -2.27 -22.70
N ASN A 586 -5.50 -1.37 -23.12
CA ASN A 586 -5.99 -1.29 -24.51
C ASN A 586 -5.19 -0.33 -25.40
N THR A 587 -4.27 0.46 -24.85
CA THR A 587 -3.49 1.45 -25.61
C THR A 587 -2.01 1.10 -25.65
N TRP A 588 -1.23 1.48 -24.63
CA TRP A 588 0.23 1.30 -24.64
C TRP A 588 0.69 -0.07 -24.15
N ALA A 589 -0.12 -0.84 -23.44
CA ALA A 589 0.26 -2.21 -23.05
C ALA A 589 0.36 -3.16 -24.26
N GLN A 590 -0.47 -2.93 -25.29
CA GLN A 590 -0.48 -3.72 -26.53
C GLN A 590 0.90 -3.78 -27.21
N PRO A 591 1.54 -2.64 -27.54
CA PRO A 591 2.88 -2.66 -28.14
C PRO A 591 3.98 -3.09 -27.16
N ILE A 592 3.87 -2.79 -25.85
CA ILE A 592 4.90 -3.13 -24.86
C ILE A 592 5.00 -4.66 -24.66
N PHE A 593 3.86 -5.31 -24.44
CA PHE A 593 3.84 -6.75 -24.15
C PHE A 593 3.52 -7.59 -25.38
N GLN A 594 3.39 -6.97 -26.56
CA GLN A 594 2.99 -7.62 -27.82
C GLN A 594 1.77 -8.53 -27.60
N LEU A 595 0.70 -7.97 -27.04
CA LEU A 595 -0.52 -8.71 -26.64
C LEU A 595 -1.32 -9.32 -27.81
N GLY A 596 -0.72 -9.40 -29.01
CA GLY A 596 -1.22 -10.18 -30.13
C GLY A 596 -1.07 -11.70 -29.90
N PRO A 597 -1.59 -12.53 -30.83
CA PRO A 597 -1.61 -13.99 -30.68
C PRO A 597 -0.22 -14.64 -30.60
N SER A 598 0.88 -13.94 -30.88
CA SER A 598 2.21 -14.51 -31.14
C SER A 598 2.82 -15.34 -30.01
N CYS A 599 2.52 -15.05 -28.74
CA CYS A 599 3.09 -15.82 -27.62
C CYS A 599 2.33 -17.12 -27.30
N MET A 600 1.21 -17.40 -27.97
CA MET A 600 0.31 -18.50 -27.60
C MET A 600 0.46 -19.74 -28.50
N TRP A 601 1.29 -19.68 -29.55
CA TRP A 601 1.35 -20.76 -30.55
C TRP A 601 2.77 -20.97 -31.10
N PRO A 602 3.53 -21.96 -30.63
CA PRO A 602 4.39 -22.70 -31.55
C PRO A 602 3.45 -23.34 -32.59
N ALA A 603 3.75 -23.20 -33.88
CA ALA A 603 2.96 -23.75 -34.99
C ALA A 603 2.64 -25.26 -34.86
N GLU A 604 3.35 -25.97 -33.97
CA GLU A 604 3.24 -27.40 -33.71
C GLU A 604 2.11 -27.78 -32.72
N ALA A 605 1.70 -26.87 -31.81
CA ALA A 605 0.64 -27.14 -30.84
C ALA A 605 -0.78 -27.16 -31.47
N PHE A 606 -0.95 -26.48 -32.61
CA PHE A 606 -2.20 -26.49 -33.38
C PHE A 606 -2.51 -27.89 -33.93
N VAL A 607 -1.47 -28.67 -34.25
CA VAL A 607 -1.60 -30.04 -34.75
C VAL A 607 -1.84 -31.00 -33.58
N ALA A 608 -1.10 -30.89 -32.47
CA ALA A 608 -1.21 -31.84 -31.36
C ALA A 608 -2.56 -31.77 -30.61
N VAL A 609 -3.09 -30.58 -30.33
CA VAL A 609 -4.38 -30.43 -29.61
C VAL A 609 -5.55 -30.79 -30.53
N SER A 610 -5.48 -30.44 -31.81
CA SER A 610 -6.49 -30.86 -32.80
C SER A 610 -6.46 -32.37 -33.06
N TYR A 611 -5.27 -33.00 -33.10
CA TYR A 611 -5.14 -34.46 -33.22
C TYR A 611 -5.60 -35.20 -31.97
N CYS A 612 -5.31 -34.71 -30.76
CA CYS A 612 -5.80 -35.32 -29.52
C CYS A 612 -7.34 -35.25 -29.40
N LEU A 613 -7.96 -34.15 -29.83
CA LEU A 613 -9.42 -34.00 -29.86
C LEU A 613 -10.10 -34.84 -30.97
N LEU A 614 -9.41 -35.12 -32.08
CA LEU A 614 -9.89 -36.00 -33.14
C LEU A 614 -9.73 -37.49 -32.77
N ILE A 615 -8.61 -37.88 -32.15
CA ILE A 615 -8.36 -39.29 -31.77
C ILE A 615 -9.25 -39.72 -30.61
N SER A 616 -9.64 -38.83 -29.69
CA SER A 616 -10.55 -39.16 -28.58
C SER A 616 -12.01 -39.36 -28.99
N ARG A 617 -12.39 -39.09 -30.25
CA ARG A 617 -13.75 -39.28 -30.78
C ARG A 617 -13.90 -40.50 -31.71
N SER A 618 -12.82 -41.20 -32.06
CA SER A 618 -12.84 -42.20 -33.15
C SER A 618 -12.61 -43.66 -32.76
N PHE A 619 -12.40 -44.01 -31.49
CA PHE A 619 -12.23 -45.42 -31.09
C PHE A 619 -13.12 -45.83 -29.91
N PRO A 620 -13.99 -46.85 -30.06
CA PRO A 620 -14.61 -47.51 -28.93
C PRO A 620 -13.59 -48.39 -28.18
N PRO A 621 -13.81 -48.69 -26.88
CA PRO A 621 -12.84 -49.41 -26.06
C PRO A 621 -12.81 -50.90 -26.44
N HIS A 622 -11.68 -51.39 -26.94
CA HIS A 622 -11.38 -52.82 -27.00
C HIS A 622 -10.61 -53.28 -25.75
N PRO A 623 -10.80 -54.54 -25.31
CA PRO A 623 -10.35 -55.00 -24.00
C PRO A 623 -8.85 -55.29 -23.95
N HIS A 624 -8.28 -55.07 -22.76
CA HIS A 624 -6.89 -55.33 -22.38
C HIS A 624 -6.32 -56.68 -22.87
N PRO A 625 -5.07 -56.71 -23.38
CA PRO A 625 -4.26 -57.92 -23.34
C PRO A 625 -3.45 -57.95 -22.03
N LYS A 626 -3.61 -59.07 -21.31
CA LYS A 626 -2.67 -59.54 -20.28
C LYS A 626 -1.28 -59.69 -20.91
N TRP A 627 -0.25 -59.19 -20.26
CA TRP A 627 1.12 -59.63 -20.51
C TRP A 627 1.63 -60.36 -19.27
N GLN A 628 1.83 -61.67 -19.47
CA GLN A 628 2.60 -62.57 -18.62
C GLN A 628 4.10 -62.41 -18.92
N ALA A 629 4.90 -62.80 -17.92
CA ALA A 629 6.35 -62.96 -17.86
C ALA A 629 7.18 -61.69 -17.60
#